data_AF-A0A3N9USD3-F1
#
_entry.id   AF-A0A3N9USD3-F1
#
_cell.length_a   1.000
_cell.length_b   1.000
_cell.length_c   1.000
_cell.angle_alpha   90.00
_cell.angle_beta   90.00
_cell.angle_gamma   90.00
#
_symmetry.space_group_name_H-M   'P 1'
#
loop_
_entity.id
_entity.type
_entity.pdbx_description
1 polymer ?
#
loop_
_entity_poly.entity_id
_entity_poly.type
_entity_poly.pdbx_seq_one_letter_code
_entity_poly.pdbx_strand_id
1 'polypeptide(L)'
;MTFQVLAQADRSRILLLPQSGSKTLFEGYLRLKDMPQGPRVFKFLVKKDQEAEKYLPPEDAMRMLRKASAIYLARGDSVMEKKFVELLESYQLGYRFVSICSHCLGQRKVTYVGTEAI
;
A
#
# COMPACT_ATOMS: atom_id res chain seq x y z
N MET A 1 -6.61 11.36 13.40
CA MET A 1 -7.01 9.98 13.04
C MET A 1 -5.77 9.25 12.57
N THR A 2 -5.35 8.22 13.31
CA THR A 2 -4.24 7.34 12.94
C THR A 2 -4.76 6.25 12.01
N PHE A 3 -4.02 5.94 10.95
CA PHE A 3 -4.33 4.84 10.05
C PHE A 3 -3.03 4.18 9.62
N GLN A 4 -3.10 2.90 9.34
CA GLN A 4 -2.00 2.10 8.82
C GLN A 4 -2.28 1.74 7.37
N VAL A 5 -1.24 1.44 6.60
CA VAL A 5 -1.40 1.05 5.19
C VAL A 5 -0.84 -0.34 5.03
N LEU A 6 -1.68 -1.27 4.59
CA LEU A 6 -1.21 -2.53 4.05
C LEU A 6 -0.93 -2.36 2.56
N ALA A 7 0.24 -2.76 2.11
CA ALA A 7 0.62 -2.78 0.72
C ALA A 7 0.94 -4.20 0.26
N GLN A 8 0.55 -4.52 -0.97
CA GLN A 8 0.94 -5.76 -1.62
C GLN A 8 1.32 -5.50 -3.07
N ALA A 9 2.47 -6.02 -3.46
CA ALA A 9 2.94 -5.99 -4.83
C ALA A 9 2.20 -7.04 -5.69
N ASP A 10 1.60 -6.59 -6.78
CA ASP A 10 1.08 -7.44 -7.86
C ASP A 10 1.95 -7.23 -9.11
N ARG A 11 1.77 -8.03 -10.17
CA ARG A 11 2.63 -8.04 -11.37
C ARG A 11 2.79 -6.68 -12.06
N SER A 12 1.82 -5.78 -11.94
CA SER A 12 1.79 -4.49 -12.66
C SER A 12 1.50 -3.27 -11.79
N ARG A 13 1.15 -3.47 -10.52
CA ARG A 13 0.70 -2.42 -9.61
C ARG A 13 0.88 -2.86 -8.17
N ILE A 14 0.87 -1.89 -7.27
CA ILE A 14 0.90 -2.13 -5.83
C ILE A 14 -0.48 -1.79 -5.29
N LEU A 15 -1.14 -2.77 -4.70
CA LEU A 15 -2.36 -2.56 -3.95
C LEU A 15 -2.00 -1.88 -2.63
N LEU A 16 -2.73 -0.82 -2.29
CA LEU A 16 -2.68 -0.15 -1.00
C LEU A 16 -4.06 -0.27 -0.35
N LEU A 17 -4.10 -0.70 0.90
CA LEU A 17 -5.29 -0.77 1.72
C LEU A 17 -5.02 0.05 2.98
N PRO A 18 -5.36 1.36 2.98
CA PRO A 18 -5.35 2.16 4.19
C PRO A 18 -6.45 1.69 5.13
N GLN A 19 -6.10 1.46 6.39
CA GLN A 19 -6.97 0.87 7.39
C GLN A 19 -7.01 1.72 8.65
N SER A 20 -8.22 1.93 9.15
CA SER A 20 -8.49 2.48 10.48
C SER A 20 -9.13 1.38 11.32
N GLY A 21 -8.39 0.84 12.30
CA GLY A 21 -8.75 -0.40 12.98
C GLY A 21 -8.87 -1.57 12.00
N SER A 22 -10.01 -2.27 12.02
CA SER A 22 -10.32 -3.39 11.11
C SER A 22 -10.94 -2.95 9.78
N LYS A 23 -11.25 -1.65 9.61
CA LYS A 23 -11.94 -1.14 8.41
C LYS A 23 -10.94 -0.63 7.37
N THR A 24 -10.98 -1.21 6.19
CA THR A 24 -10.34 -0.66 4.98
C THR A 24 -11.09 0.59 4.55
N LEU A 25 -10.38 1.71 4.44
CA LEU A 25 -10.96 3.02 4.08
C LEU A 25 -11.24 3.12 2.59
N PHE A 26 -10.37 2.54 1.76
CA PHE A 26 -10.50 2.44 0.32
C PHE A 26 -9.41 1.51 -0.26
N GLU A 27 -9.49 1.20 -1.55
CA GLU A 27 -8.45 0.50 -2.29
C GLU A 27 -7.66 1.50 -3.13
N GLY A 28 -6.35 1.57 -2.91
CA GLY A 28 -5.41 2.32 -3.73
C GLY A 28 -4.64 1.39 -4.66
N TYR A 29 -4.33 1.84 -5.86
CA TYR A 29 -3.48 1.14 -6.80
C TYR A 29 -2.38 2.09 -7.28
N LEU A 30 -1.14 1.77 -6.94
CA LEU A 30 0.03 2.49 -7.44
C LEU A 30 0.63 1.78 -8.63
N ARG A 31 0.94 2.55 -9.67
CA ARG A 31 1.88 2.11 -10.71
C ARG A 31 3.19 2.85 -10.53
N LEU A 32 4.27 2.10 -10.45
CA LEU A 32 5.61 2.65 -10.42
C LEU A 32 6.17 2.72 -11.83
N LYS A 33 7.05 3.69 -12.05
CA LYS A 33 7.86 3.82 -13.25
C LYS A 33 9.32 3.93 -12.85
N ASP A 34 10.18 3.24 -13.57
CA ASP A 34 11.63 3.34 -13.37
C ASP A 34 12.11 4.68 -13.94
N MET A 35 12.86 5.41 -13.13
CA MET A 35 13.53 6.65 -13.52
C MET A 35 15.03 6.50 -13.23
N PRO A 36 15.91 7.30 -13.86
CA PRO A 36 17.35 7.25 -13.58
C PRO A 36 17.69 7.38 -12.09
N GLN A 37 16.90 8.17 -11.34
CA GLN A 37 17.03 8.35 -9.89
C GLN A 37 16.28 7.30 -9.03
N GLY A 38 15.86 6.17 -9.61
CA GLY A 38 15.11 5.10 -8.95
C GLY A 38 13.60 5.13 -9.22
N PRO A 39 12.84 4.13 -8.71
CA PRO A 39 11.39 4.04 -8.94
C PRO A 39 10.63 5.27 -8.42
N ARG A 40 9.60 5.69 -9.16
CA ARG A 40 8.69 6.78 -8.80
C ARG A 40 7.24 6.42 -9.03
N VAL A 41 6.33 6.98 -8.23
CA VAL A 41 4.89 6.83 -8.44
C VAL A 41 4.51 7.55 -9.73
N PHE A 42 3.95 6.80 -10.68
CA PHE A 42 3.53 7.31 -11.97
C PHE A 42 2.02 7.53 -12.04
N LYS A 43 1.24 6.60 -11.48
CA LYS A 43 -0.23 6.70 -11.41
C LYS A 43 -0.72 6.24 -10.06
N PHE A 44 -1.70 6.95 -9.52
CA PHE A 44 -2.44 6.54 -8.34
C PHE A 44 -3.93 6.45 -8.69
N LEU A 45 -4.49 5.26 -8.56
CA LEU A 45 -5.92 5.03 -8.73
C LEU A 45 -6.54 4.69 -7.38
N VAL A 46 -7.70 5.26 -7.10
CA VAL A 46 -8.46 4.96 -5.89
C VAL A 46 -9.83 4.43 -6.26
N LYS A 47 -10.21 3.31 -5.62
CA LYS A 47 -11.53 2.72 -5.68
C LYS A 47 -12.15 2.76 -4.29
N LYS A 48 -13.30 3.41 -4.17
CA LYS A 48 -14.11 3.44 -2.95
C LYS A 48 -15.37 2.64 -3.19
N ASP A 49 -15.59 1.60 -2.38
CA ASP A 49 -16.78 0.75 -2.42
C ASP A 49 -17.14 0.29 -3.85
N GLN A 50 -18.34 0.65 -4.33
CA GLN A 50 -18.85 0.32 -5.67
C GLN A 50 -18.59 1.42 -6.71
N GLU A 51 -17.86 2.47 -6.36
CA GLU A 51 -17.51 3.52 -7.31
C GLU A 51 -16.48 3.04 -8.35
N ALA A 52 -16.50 3.68 -9.51
CA ALA A 52 -15.45 3.53 -10.52
C ALA A 52 -14.09 4.00 -9.98
N GLU A 53 -13.01 3.42 -10.50
CA GLU A 53 -11.65 3.86 -10.18
C GLU A 53 -11.45 5.33 -10.61
N LYS A 54 -10.94 6.15 -9.69
CA LYS A 54 -10.62 7.55 -9.93
C LYS A 54 -9.12 7.75 -9.91
N TYR A 55 -8.60 8.52 -10.86
CA TYR A 55 -7.22 8.96 -10.84
C TYR A 55 -7.05 10.05 -9.80
N LEU A 56 -6.08 9.86 -8.92
CA LEU A 56 -5.59 10.88 -8.02
C LEU A 56 -4.13 11.24 -8.37
N PRO A 57 -3.68 12.44 -8.00
CA PRO A 57 -2.28 12.81 -8.16
C PRO A 57 -1.33 11.80 -7.49
N PRO A 58 -0.21 11.41 -8.14
CA PRO A 58 0.83 10.58 -7.53
C PRO A 58 1.33 11.12 -6.17
N GLU A 59 1.35 12.44 -6.01
CA GLU A 59 1.77 13.12 -4.79
C GLU A 59 0.85 12.80 -3.60
N ASP A 60 -0.44 12.57 -3.86
CA ASP A 60 -1.41 12.24 -2.81
C ASP A 60 -1.15 10.84 -2.24
N ALA A 61 -0.70 9.89 -3.07
CA ALA A 61 -0.24 8.59 -2.57
C ALA A 61 0.94 8.75 -1.62
N MET A 62 1.95 9.54 -2.02
CA MET A 62 3.13 9.78 -1.19
C MET A 62 2.81 10.54 0.08
N ARG A 63 1.85 11.47 0.03
CA ARG A 63 1.36 12.20 1.19
C ARG A 63 0.60 11.26 2.14
N MET A 64 -0.18 10.34 1.62
CA MET A 64 -0.88 9.33 2.41
C MET A 64 0.10 8.39 3.11
N LEU A 65 1.07 7.82 2.38
CA LEU A 65 2.09 6.93 2.95
C LEU A 65 2.90 7.62 4.07
N ARG A 66 3.23 8.90 3.89
CA ARG A 66 3.91 9.72 4.92
C ARG A 66 3.08 9.96 6.18
N LYS A 67 1.75 9.99 6.06
CA LYS A 67 0.83 10.22 7.19
C LYS A 67 0.41 8.92 7.88
N ALA A 68 0.68 7.77 7.27
CA ALA A 68 0.36 6.48 7.87
C ALA A 68 1.23 6.27 9.12
N SER A 69 0.64 5.72 10.19
CA SER A 69 1.39 5.35 11.39
C SER A 69 2.32 4.17 11.17
N ALA A 70 1.98 3.30 10.22
CA ALA A 70 2.78 2.17 9.79
C ALA A 70 2.46 1.78 8.35
N ILE A 71 3.48 1.29 7.63
CA ILE A 71 3.33 0.67 6.31
C ILE A 71 3.69 -0.81 6.46
N TYR A 72 2.72 -1.67 6.23
CA TYR A 72 2.90 -3.13 6.24
C TYR A 72 3.01 -3.64 4.81
N LEU A 73 3.97 -4.53 4.56
CA LEU A 73 4.19 -5.16 3.26
C LEU A 73 3.79 -6.64 3.34
N ALA A 74 2.75 -7.01 2.60
CA ALA A 74 2.44 -8.41 2.33
C ALA A 74 3.30 -8.90 1.16
N ARG A 75 3.75 -10.16 1.24
CA ARG A 75 4.48 -10.80 0.14
C ARG A 75 3.63 -10.85 -1.13
N GLY A 76 4.26 -10.54 -2.26
CA GLY A 76 3.61 -10.53 -3.56
C GLY A 76 4.59 -10.77 -4.70
N ASP A 77 4.42 -10.05 -5.80
CA ASP A 77 5.36 -10.09 -6.93
C ASP A 77 6.74 -9.55 -6.53
N SER A 78 7.77 -10.39 -6.61
CA SER A 78 9.11 -10.06 -6.10
C SER A 78 9.78 -8.88 -6.81
N VAL A 79 9.49 -8.64 -8.09
CA VAL A 79 10.10 -7.54 -8.85
C VAL A 79 9.44 -6.22 -8.46
N MET A 80 8.11 -6.20 -8.43
CA MET A 80 7.36 -5.02 -8.04
C MET A 80 7.52 -4.68 -6.55
N GLU A 81 7.65 -5.70 -5.69
CA GLU A 81 7.95 -5.55 -4.27
C GLU A 81 9.29 -4.84 -4.05
N LYS A 82 10.36 -5.28 -4.72
CA LYS A 82 11.67 -4.62 -4.65
C LYS A 82 11.61 -3.15 -5.08
N LYS A 83 10.93 -2.85 -6.18
CA LYS A 83 10.74 -1.47 -6.65
C LYS A 83 9.99 -0.61 -5.65
N PHE A 84 9.01 -1.18 -4.96
CA PHE A 84 8.28 -0.46 -3.92
C PHE A 84 9.13 -0.22 -2.69
N VAL A 85 9.93 -1.21 -2.27
CA VAL A 85 10.89 -1.06 -1.17
C VAL A 85 11.89 0.04 -1.48
N GLU A 86 12.50 0.03 -2.67
CA GLU A 86 13.43 1.09 -3.13
C GLU A 86 12.76 2.47 -3.12
N LEU A 87 11.49 2.57 -3.55
CA LEU A 87 10.71 3.80 -3.45
C LEU A 87 10.62 4.24 -1.98
N LEU A 88 10.11 3.39 -1.08
CA LEU A 88 9.92 3.72 0.33
C LEU A 88 11.24 4.17 0.98
N GLU A 89 12.34 3.46 0.72
CA GLU A 89 13.67 3.79 1.22
C GLU A 89 14.17 5.14 0.69
N SER A 90 13.96 5.45 -0.59
CA SER A 90 14.34 6.74 -1.18
C SER A 90 13.60 7.94 -0.56
N TYR A 91 12.42 7.71 0.03
CA TYR A 91 11.64 8.70 0.76
C TYR A 91 11.76 8.55 2.29
N GLN A 92 12.66 7.69 2.77
CA GLN A 92 12.90 7.41 4.19
C GLN A 92 11.63 6.97 4.94
N LEU A 93 10.78 6.19 4.27
CA LEU A 93 9.53 5.66 4.83
C LEU A 93 9.79 4.30 5.45
N GLY A 94 9.54 4.18 6.76
CA GLY A 94 9.62 2.91 7.47
C GLY A 94 8.54 1.92 7.01
N TYR A 95 8.92 0.65 6.86
CA TYR A 95 8.01 -0.42 6.49
C TYR A 95 8.30 -1.70 7.29
N ARG A 96 7.31 -2.60 7.38
CA ARG A 96 7.45 -3.90 8.04
C ARG A 96 6.82 -4.99 7.19
N PHE A 97 7.52 -6.09 6.98
CA PHE A 97 6.92 -7.26 6.33
C PHE A 97 5.97 -7.98 7.27
N VAL A 98 4.83 -8.41 6.74
CA VAL A 98 3.81 -9.17 7.48
C VAL A 98 3.38 -10.40 6.70
N SER A 99 3.09 -11.49 7.41
CA SER A 99 2.42 -12.66 6.86
C SER A 99 0.92 -12.50 7.03
N ILE A 100 0.16 -12.62 5.94
CA ILE A 100 -1.30 -12.46 5.95
C ILE A 100 -1.95 -13.71 5.35
N CYS A 101 -3.07 -14.10 5.94
CA CYS A 101 -3.87 -15.21 5.45
C CYS A 101 -4.40 -14.92 4.03
N SER A 102 -4.26 -15.88 3.11
CA SER A 102 -4.69 -15.72 1.72
C SER A 102 -6.18 -15.37 1.58
N HIS A 103 -7.02 -15.90 2.48
CA HIS A 103 -8.44 -15.59 2.56
C HIS A 103 -8.71 -14.11 2.89
N CYS A 104 -7.99 -13.57 3.87
CA CYS A 104 -8.09 -12.19 4.35
C CYS A 104 -7.70 -11.21 3.23
N LEU A 105 -6.61 -11.55 2.54
CA LEU A 105 -6.06 -10.77 1.44
C LEU A 105 -6.98 -10.79 0.22
N GLY A 106 -7.52 -11.96 -0.13
CA GLY A 106 -8.50 -12.12 -1.21
C GLY A 106 -9.78 -11.33 -1.00
N GLN A 107 -10.24 -11.22 0.26
CA GLN A 107 -11.39 -10.39 0.61
C GLN A 107 -11.06 -8.91 0.83
N ARG A 108 -9.78 -8.52 0.79
CA ARG A 108 -9.29 -7.16 1.08
C ARG A 108 -9.74 -6.63 2.46
N LYS A 109 -10.04 -7.56 3.36
CA LYS A 109 -10.43 -7.36 4.75
C LYS A 109 -9.38 -8.01 5.61
N VAL A 110 -8.30 -7.27 5.86
CA VAL A 110 -7.20 -7.77 6.68
C VAL A 110 -7.42 -7.33 8.12
N THR A 111 -7.51 -8.30 9.02
CA THR A 111 -7.50 -8.07 10.46
C THR A 111 -6.12 -8.46 10.98
N TYR A 112 -5.46 -7.54 11.67
CA TYR A 112 -4.18 -7.81 12.31
C TYR A 112 -4.44 -8.62 13.56
N VAL A 113 -3.80 -9.78 13.69
CA VAL A 113 -3.92 -10.66 14.85
C VAL A 113 -2.58 -10.63 15.57
N GLY A 114 -2.48 -9.87 16.66
CA GLY A 114 -1.26 -9.73 17.45
C GLY A 114 -1.45 -8.76 18.62
N THR A 115 -0.79 -9.04 19.75
CA THR A 115 -0.90 -8.33 21.04
C THR A 115 -0.38 -6.88 21.04
N GLU A 116 0.19 -6.40 19.94
CA GLU A 116 0.66 -5.01 19.77
C GLU A 116 -0.29 -4.14 18.92
N ALA A 117 -1.44 -4.68 18.53
CA ALA A 117 -2.44 -3.99 17.73
C ALA A 117 -3.51 -3.30 18.60
N ILE A 118 -3.08 -2.44 19.55
CA ILE A 118 -3.93 -1.46 20.25
C ILE A 118 -3.13 -0.16 20.40
#